data_AF-Q57116-F1
#
_entry.id   AF-Q57116-F1
#
_cell.length_a   1.000
_cell.length_b   1.000
_cell.length_c   1.000
_cell.angle_alpha   90.00
_cell.angle_beta   90.00
_cell.angle_gamma   90.00
#
_symmetry.space_group_name_H-M   'P 1'
#
loop_
_entity.id
_entity.type
_entity.pdbx_description
1 polymer ?
#
loop_
_entity_poly.entity_id
_entity_poly.type
_entity_poly.pdbx_seq_one_letter_code
_entity_poly.pdbx_strand_id
1 'polypeptide(L)'
;MEQCQELTQKIAELTGFTPLQVVIHRDEVSENAKGEKQTHYHAHAVFFTLDNNGLQLARREASLNKANLSKIQTLTAQSLKMERGANRYENNEKQPQYIQDYKTYAQFKEQEKALLQRIQEQEHKLTQMALELKKKEKEIQDKAKELKSKENELQAKIEQHQKHIQNLELGHERALKELTQEFEKRLSLWKNILTFGKYNAKVREDYQLTKNAFLISTDESRREANKELEYLKFEYHKVKDERDNLKTLFEAHKTKNVKLETRLKEIGKWCEKNLSVEQLKEIFPLKAERIEKELKYQRAFENSFEQTKTKRNDRGFGFSR
;
A
#
# COMPACT_ATOMS: atom_id res chain seq x y z
N MET A 1 16.71 45.70 -24.08
CA MET A 1 18.06 46.26 -23.85
C MET A 1 17.94 47.66 -23.28
N GLU A 2 17.14 48.53 -23.90
CA GLU A 2 16.84 49.89 -23.43
C GLU A 2 16.41 49.96 -21.95
N GLN A 3 15.47 49.12 -21.51
CA GLN A 3 15.02 49.09 -20.11
C GLN A 3 16.15 48.79 -19.10
N CYS A 4 17.10 47.91 -19.48
CA CYS A 4 18.24 47.59 -18.64
C CYS A 4 19.25 48.75 -18.59
N GLN A 5 19.45 49.43 -19.73
CA GLN A 5 20.30 50.63 -19.80
C GLN A 5 19.70 51.79 -19.00
N GLU A 6 18.40 52.02 -19.10
CA GLU A 6 17.67 53.01 -18.32
C GLU A 6 17.78 52.74 -16.82
N LEU A 7 17.60 51.49 -16.39
CA LEU A 7 17.78 51.08 -15.00
C LEU A 7 19.21 51.34 -14.53
N THR A 8 20.20 50.95 -15.33
CA THR A 8 21.62 51.15 -15.02
C THR A 8 21.96 52.63 -14.86
N GLN A 9 21.38 53.51 -15.68
CA GLN A 9 21.54 54.96 -15.56
C GLN A 9 20.91 55.53 -14.28
N LYS A 10 19.69 55.09 -13.94
CA LYS A 10 19.02 55.50 -12.70
C LYS A 10 19.78 55.03 -11.45
N ILE A 11 20.41 53.85 -11.50
CA ILE A 11 21.28 53.36 -10.43
C ILE A 11 22.53 54.24 -10.33
N ALA A 12 23.16 54.58 -11.45
CA ALA A 12 24.32 55.48 -11.50
C ALA A 12 24.03 56.85 -10.86
N GLU A 13 22.89 57.45 -11.18
CA GLU A 13 22.43 58.72 -10.59
C GLU A 13 22.21 58.62 -9.07
N LEU A 14 21.66 57.49 -8.60
CA LEU A 14 21.39 57.26 -7.18
C LEU A 14 22.66 57.00 -6.36
N THR A 15 23.63 56.27 -6.91
CA THR A 15 24.80 55.77 -6.16
C THR A 15 26.09 56.54 -6.44
N GLY A 16 26.14 57.29 -7.54
CA GLY A 16 27.35 57.90 -8.09
C GLY A 16 28.24 56.91 -8.85
N PHE A 17 27.79 55.68 -9.09
CA PHE A 17 28.57 54.68 -9.82
C PHE A 17 28.62 54.98 -11.31
N THR A 18 29.71 54.61 -11.97
CA THR A 18 29.81 54.72 -13.43
C THR A 18 29.46 53.39 -14.08
N PRO A 19 28.46 53.30 -14.96
CA PRO A 19 28.13 52.05 -15.62
C PRO A 19 29.17 51.71 -16.70
N LEU A 20 29.65 50.46 -16.70
CA LEU A 20 30.66 49.98 -17.65
C LEU A 20 30.06 49.07 -18.72
N GLN A 21 29.23 48.12 -18.32
CA GLN A 21 28.71 47.10 -19.22
C GLN A 21 27.35 46.60 -18.78
N VAL A 22 26.47 46.30 -19.73
CA VAL A 22 25.23 45.55 -19.51
C VAL A 22 25.18 44.40 -20.51
N VAL A 23 25.07 43.17 -20.02
CA VAL A 23 24.98 41.94 -20.83
C VAL A 23 23.67 41.23 -20.49
N ILE A 24 22.94 40.75 -21.49
CA ILE A 24 21.69 40.01 -21.30
C ILE A 24 21.92 38.58 -21.79
N HIS A 25 21.79 37.61 -20.89
CA HIS A 25 21.88 36.19 -21.21
C HIS A 25 20.48 35.65 -21.53
N ARG A 26 20.38 34.89 -22.63
CA ARG A 26 19.12 34.34 -23.15
C ARG A 26 19.18 32.84 -23.42
N ASP A 27 20.32 32.26 -23.13
CA ASP A 27 20.75 30.90 -23.44
C ASP A 27 20.75 30.00 -22.20
N GLU A 28 20.52 30.54 -21.00
CA GLU A 28 20.42 29.75 -19.79
C GLU A 28 19.07 29.04 -19.67
N VAL A 29 19.13 27.77 -19.30
CA VAL A 29 17.96 26.92 -19.08
C VAL A 29 17.99 26.41 -17.65
N SER A 30 16.90 26.64 -16.92
CA SER A 30 16.68 26.12 -15.58
C SER A 30 15.61 25.04 -15.62
N GLU A 31 15.78 23.98 -14.84
CA GLU A 31 14.79 22.93 -14.69
C GLU A 31 13.93 23.24 -13.46
N ASN A 32 12.61 23.34 -13.67
CA ASN A 32 11.70 23.58 -12.56
C ASN A 32 11.50 22.31 -11.71
N ALA A 33 10.83 22.43 -10.57
CA ALA A 33 10.55 21.30 -9.67
C ALA A 33 9.67 20.18 -10.29
N LYS A 34 9.19 20.34 -11.53
CA LYS A 34 8.44 19.34 -12.30
C LYS A 34 9.28 18.69 -13.41
N GLY A 35 10.55 19.04 -13.53
CA GLY A 35 11.44 18.56 -14.58
C GLY A 35 11.28 19.28 -15.92
N GLU A 36 10.53 20.38 -15.97
CA GLU A 36 10.32 21.14 -17.21
C GLU A 36 11.45 22.15 -17.38
N LYS A 37 12.08 22.14 -18.55
CA LYS A 37 13.12 23.11 -18.94
C LYS A 37 12.47 24.45 -19.25
N GLN A 38 12.86 25.48 -18.50
CA GLN A 38 12.42 26.86 -18.71
C GLN A 38 13.65 27.74 -18.99
N THR A 39 13.57 28.59 -20.01
CA THR A 39 14.63 29.56 -20.31
C THR A 39 14.65 30.64 -19.23
N HIS A 40 15.80 30.83 -18.60
CA HIS A 40 16.02 31.80 -17.54
C HIS A 40 16.75 33.04 -18.09
N TYR A 41 15.96 34.04 -18.51
CA TYR A 41 16.50 35.32 -18.97
C TYR A 41 16.99 36.15 -17.78
N HIS A 42 18.26 36.54 -17.79
CA HIS A 42 18.81 37.45 -16.79
C HIS A 42 19.83 38.40 -17.42
N ALA A 43 20.16 39.47 -16.69
CA ALA A 43 21.09 40.49 -17.14
C ALA A 43 22.16 40.77 -16.08
N HIS A 44 23.39 40.95 -16.53
CA HIS A 44 24.52 41.41 -15.72
C HIS A 44 24.80 42.87 -16.04
N ALA A 45 24.85 43.72 -15.00
CA ALA A 45 25.30 45.10 -15.10
C ALA A 45 26.57 45.29 -14.27
N VAL A 46 27.61 45.84 -14.89
CA VAL A 46 28.91 46.08 -14.26
C VAL A 46 29.07 47.57 -14.04
N PHE A 47 29.45 47.95 -12.83
CA PHE A 47 29.64 49.33 -12.40
C PHE A 47 31.06 49.55 -11.89
N PHE A 48 31.65 50.68 -12.28
CA PHE A 48 32.84 51.23 -11.66
C PHE A 48 32.43 52.04 -10.43
N THR A 49 33.11 51.83 -9.31
CA THR A 49 32.67 52.31 -7.99
C THR A 49 33.66 53.28 -7.33
N LEU A 50 34.67 53.74 -8.06
CA LEU A 50 35.57 54.80 -7.59
C LEU A 50 35.04 56.16 -8.03
N ASP A 51 35.16 57.16 -7.15
CA ASP A 51 34.98 58.56 -7.54
C ASP A 51 36.20 59.11 -8.30
N ASN A 52 36.09 60.35 -8.80
CA ASN A 52 37.17 61.03 -9.52
C ASN A 52 38.46 61.24 -8.68
N ASN A 53 38.38 61.04 -7.36
CA ASN A 53 39.50 61.12 -6.42
C ASN A 53 40.03 59.73 -6.04
N GLY A 54 39.54 58.65 -6.66
CA GLY A 54 39.96 57.28 -6.40
C GLY A 54 39.38 56.67 -5.12
N LEU A 55 38.35 57.27 -4.52
CA LEU A 55 37.75 56.76 -3.29
C LEU A 55 36.59 55.80 -3.58
N GLN A 56 36.53 54.71 -2.80
CA GLN A 56 35.54 53.65 -2.99
C GLN A 56 34.13 54.06 -2.53
N LEU A 57 33.25 54.35 -3.49
CA LEU A 57 31.86 54.75 -3.25
C LEU A 57 31.05 53.60 -2.65
N ALA A 58 31.30 52.36 -3.04
CA ALA A 58 30.56 51.19 -2.54
C ALA A 58 30.71 50.95 -1.02
N ARG A 59 31.74 51.52 -0.38
CA ARG A 59 31.95 51.44 1.07
C ARG A 59 31.39 52.65 1.82
N ARG A 60 30.95 53.69 1.11
CA ARG A 60 30.33 54.86 1.71
C ARG A 60 28.86 54.57 1.97
N GLU A 61 28.41 54.93 3.17
CA GLU A 61 26.99 54.89 3.52
C GLU A 61 26.13 55.74 2.57
N ALA A 62 26.70 56.77 1.92
CA ALA A 62 25.97 57.58 0.96
C ALA A 62 25.53 56.81 -0.31
N SER A 63 26.24 55.74 -0.69
CA SER A 63 25.98 55.01 -1.95
C SER A 63 25.26 53.67 -1.70
N LEU A 64 25.85 52.75 -0.93
CA LEU A 64 25.30 51.40 -0.66
C LEU A 64 24.82 51.25 0.79
N ASN A 65 23.72 51.93 1.12
CA ASN A 65 22.99 51.72 2.37
C ASN A 65 21.66 50.98 2.15
N LYS A 66 21.02 50.57 3.25
CA LYS A 66 19.73 49.86 3.22
C LYS A 66 18.64 50.64 2.47
N ALA A 67 18.60 51.97 2.61
CA ALA A 67 17.60 52.81 1.94
C ALA A 67 17.82 52.86 0.43
N ASN A 68 19.05 53.03 -0.03
CA ASN A 68 19.41 53.05 -1.45
C ASN A 68 19.23 51.67 -2.08
N LEU A 69 19.59 50.58 -1.39
CA LEU A 69 19.30 49.22 -1.87
C LEU A 69 17.79 48.98 -2.06
N SER A 70 16.97 49.47 -1.13
CA SER A 70 15.51 49.42 -1.26
C SER A 70 14.99 50.27 -2.43
N LYS A 71 15.55 51.47 -2.62
CA LYS A 71 15.24 52.34 -3.77
C LYS A 71 15.63 51.68 -5.10
N ILE A 72 16.79 51.02 -5.17
CA ILE A 72 17.22 50.27 -6.36
C ILE A 72 16.17 49.21 -6.72
N GLN A 73 15.66 48.44 -5.75
CA GLN A 73 14.59 47.47 -6.01
C GLN A 73 13.33 48.14 -6.58
N THR A 74 12.96 49.32 -6.09
CA THR A 74 11.83 50.10 -6.62
C THR A 74 12.11 50.61 -8.03
N LEU A 75 13.31 51.14 -8.30
CA LEU A 75 13.73 51.60 -9.64
C LEU A 75 13.75 50.44 -10.64
N THR A 76 14.20 49.25 -10.22
CA THR A 76 14.17 48.03 -11.02
C THR A 76 12.74 47.66 -11.41
N ALA A 77 11.83 47.64 -10.44
CA ALA A 77 10.42 47.35 -10.68
C ALA A 77 9.80 48.32 -11.69
N GLN A 78 10.04 49.62 -11.51
CA GLN A 78 9.52 50.66 -12.40
C GLN A 78 10.11 50.58 -13.81
N SER A 79 11.44 50.44 -13.94
CA SER A 79 12.13 50.49 -15.24
C SER A 79 11.89 49.21 -16.06
N LEU A 80 11.85 48.05 -15.39
CA LEU A 80 11.54 46.77 -16.04
C LEU A 80 10.05 46.50 -16.17
N LYS A 81 9.18 47.40 -15.69
CA LYS A 81 7.71 47.27 -15.70
C LYS A 81 7.24 45.97 -15.03
N MET A 82 7.89 45.59 -13.93
CA MET A 82 7.58 44.40 -13.15
C MET A 82 7.06 44.77 -11.76
N GLU A 83 6.36 43.84 -11.12
CA GLU A 83 5.97 44.01 -9.73
C GLU A 83 7.21 44.03 -8.82
N ARG A 84 7.22 44.95 -7.85
CA ARG A 84 8.31 45.03 -6.86
C ARG A 84 8.21 43.81 -5.93
N GLY A 85 9.34 43.19 -5.63
CA GLY A 85 9.38 42.12 -4.64
C GLY A 85 8.81 42.56 -3.28
N ALA A 86 8.09 41.65 -2.63
CA ALA A 86 7.43 41.92 -1.34
C ALA A 86 8.45 42.32 -0.26
N ASN A 87 8.09 43.31 0.55
CA ASN A 87 8.92 43.73 1.68
C ASN A 87 8.76 42.74 2.83
N ARG A 88 9.78 41.90 3.06
CA ARG A 88 9.77 40.88 4.13
C ARG A 88 9.52 41.46 5.53
N TYR A 89 9.94 42.70 5.77
CA TYR A 89 9.73 43.38 7.06
C TYR A 89 8.27 43.78 7.29
N GLU A 90 7.50 44.05 6.22
CA GLU A 90 6.06 44.32 6.32
C GLU A 90 5.27 43.02 6.58
N ASN A 91 5.79 41.88 6.13
CA ASN A 91 5.15 40.56 6.28
C ASN A 91 5.54 39.80 7.56
N ASN A 92 6.30 40.41 8.50
CA ASN A 92 6.84 39.74 9.69
C ASN A 92 7.59 38.42 9.40
N GLU A 93 8.15 38.27 8.20
CA GLU A 93 8.89 37.07 7.83
C GLU A 93 10.26 37.07 8.54
N LYS A 94 10.59 35.97 9.22
CA LYS A 94 11.91 35.78 9.83
C LYS A 94 12.99 35.89 8.76
N GLN A 95 14.07 36.61 9.07
CA GLN A 95 15.25 36.64 8.21
C GLN A 95 15.76 35.20 8.03
N PRO A 96 16.01 34.73 6.79
CA PRO A 96 16.59 33.41 6.59
C PRO A 96 17.92 33.37 7.34
N GLN A 97 18.07 32.40 8.23
CA GLN A 97 19.36 32.12 8.84
C GLN A 97 20.28 31.63 7.73
N TYR A 98 21.18 32.51 7.29
CA TYR A 98 22.27 32.09 6.42
C TYR A 98 23.17 31.19 7.24
N ILE A 99 23.30 29.92 6.84
CA ILE A 99 24.38 29.06 7.33
C ILE A 99 25.67 29.63 6.72
N GLN A 100 26.29 30.59 7.42
CA GLN A 100 27.53 31.23 6.96
C GLN A 100 28.74 30.31 7.11
N ASP A 101 28.64 29.28 7.96
CA ASP A 101 29.72 28.31 8.17
C ASP A 101 29.55 27.08 7.27
N TYR A 102 30.49 26.95 6.32
CA TYR A 102 30.56 25.83 5.39
C TYR A 102 30.58 24.46 6.10
N LYS A 103 31.18 24.37 7.31
CA LYS A 103 31.24 23.13 8.09
C LYS A 103 29.85 22.70 8.56
N THR A 104 29.04 23.64 9.03
CA THR A 104 27.67 23.39 9.47
C THR A 104 26.79 22.97 8.29
N TYR A 105 26.94 23.62 7.13
CA TYR A 105 26.23 23.23 5.90
C TYR A 105 26.61 21.81 5.44
N ALA A 106 27.90 21.47 5.45
CA ALA A 106 28.38 20.14 5.10
C ALA A 106 27.81 19.05 6.02
N GLN A 107 27.77 19.29 7.34
CA GLN A 107 27.17 18.36 8.31
C GLN A 107 25.68 18.13 8.06
N PHE A 108 24.91 19.19 7.79
CA PHE A 108 23.49 19.05 7.45
C PHE A 108 23.29 18.25 6.16
N LYS A 109 24.12 18.49 5.13
CA LYS A 109 24.07 17.73 3.87
C LYS A 109 24.43 16.25 4.05
N GLU A 110 25.40 15.93 4.90
CA GLU A 110 25.73 14.54 5.23
C GLU A 110 24.61 13.84 6.00
N GLN A 111 24.00 14.53 6.98
CA GLN A 111 22.84 14.02 7.72
C GLN A 111 21.64 13.75 6.81
N GLU A 112 21.34 14.68 5.90
CA GLU A 112 20.27 14.53 4.88
C GLU A 112 20.53 13.30 4.01
N LYS A 113 21.77 13.10 3.54
CA LYS A 113 22.16 11.94 2.74
C LYS A 113 22.02 10.63 3.52
N ALA A 114 22.44 10.59 4.78
CA ALA A 114 22.30 9.42 5.64
C ALA A 114 20.83 9.09 5.93
N LEU A 115 19.98 10.11 6.11
CA LEU A 115 18.54 9.94 6.30
C LEU A 115 17.89 9.37 5.05
N LEU A 116 18.21 9.90 3.87
CA LEU A 116 17.72 9.41 2.58
C LEU A 116 18.10 7.94 2.35
N GLN A 117 19.34 7.55 2.67
CA GLN A 117 19.77 6.15 2.60
C GLN A 117 18.96 5.25 3.53
N ARG A 118 18.70 5.67 4.76
CA ARG A 118 17.86 4.91 5.70
C ARG A 118 16.43 4.75 5.21
N ILE A 119 15.84 5.80 4.62
CA ILE A 119 14.49 5.75 4.04
C ILE A 119 14.47 4.74 2.89
N GLN A 120 15.43 4.81 1.98
CA GLN A 120 15.54 3.85 0.85
C GLN A 120 15.71 2.40 1.33
N GLU A 121 16.55 2.16 2.34
CA GLU A 121 16.68 0.84 2.94
C GLU A 121 15.38 0.33 3.58
N GLN A 122 14.64 1.21 4.26
CA GLN A 122 13.35 0.87 4.85
C GLN A 122 12.29 0.59 3.78
N GLU A 123 12.23 1.38 2.71
CA GLU A 123 11.35 1.12 1.56
C GLU A 123 11.68 -0.21 0.89
N HIS A 124 12.96 -0.54 0.74
CA HIS A 124 13.39 -1.83 0.22
C HIS A 124 12.97 -3.00 1.13
N LYS A 125 13.13 -2.86 2.45
CA LYS A 125 12.66 -3.86 3.42
C LYS A 125 11.14 -4.03 3.38
N LEU A 126 10.38 -2.93 3.29
CA LEU A 126 8.92 -2.96 3.19
C LEU A 126 8.45 -3.62 1.90
N THR A 127 9.09 -3.32 0.77
CA THR A 127 8.76 -3.95 -0.52
C THR A 127 9.09 -5.44 -0.53
N GLN A 128 10.22 -5.86 0.06
CA GLN A 128 10.54 -7.26 0.27
C GLN A 128 9.51 -7.97 1.15
N MET A 129 9.15 -7.38 2.30
CA MET A 129 8.10 -7.92 3.18
C MET A 129 6.75 -8.04 2.46
N ALA A 130 6.37 -7.04 1.66
CA ALA A 130 5.13 -7.07 0.88
C ALA A 130 5.13 -8.22 -0.16
N LEU A 131 6.28 -8.48 -0.79
CA LEU A 131 6.48 -9.61 -1.70
C LEU A 131 6.36 -10.96 -0.97
N GLU A 132 6.99 -11.09 0.20
CA GLU A 132 6.90 -12.30 1.02
C GLU A 132 5.47 -12.56 1.49
N LEU A 133 4.75 -11.53 1.92
CA LEU A 133 3.35 -11.66 2.32
C LEU A 133 2.46 -12.13 1.16
N LYS A 134 2.65 -11.59 -0.05
CA LYS A 134 1.94 -12.06 -1.25
C LYS A 134 2.25 -13.51 -1.59
N LYS A 135 3.49 -13.97 -1.40
CA LYS A 135 3.86 -15.38 -1.60
C LYS A 135 3.15 -16.28 -0.58
N LYS A 136 3.22 -15.93 0.71
CA LYS A 136 2.53 -16.67 1.78
C LYS A 136 1.02 -16.71 1.58
N GLU A 137 0.41 -15.63 1.10
CA GLU A 137 -1.02 -15.60 0.79
C GLU A 137 -1.38 -16.60 -0.32
N LYS A 138 -0.57 -16.68 -1.37
CA LYS A 138 -0.76 -17.70 -2.42
C LYS A 138 -0.59 -19.12 -1.88
N GLU A 139 0.45 -19.37 -1.09
CA GLU A 139 0.69 -20.69 -0.46
C GLU A 139 -0.50 -21.13 0.42
N ILE A 140 -1.09 -20.20 1.18
CA ILE A 140 -2.29 -20.48 1.99
C ILE A 140 -3.49 -20.81 1.09
N GLN A 141 -3.69 -20.06 0.01
CA GLN A 141 -4.78 -20.33 -0.94
C GLN A 141 -4.62 -21.68 -1.64
N ASP A 142 -3.40 -22.05 -2.02
CA ASP A 142 -3.12 -23.31 -2.69
C ASP A 142 -3.30 -24.50 -1.73
N LYS A 143 -2.81 -24.38 -0.48
CA LYS A 143 -3.09 -25.37 0.58
C LYS A 143 -4.58 -25.53 0.84
N ALA A 144 -5.35 -24.42 0.87
CA ALA A 144 -6.80 -24.50 1.05
C ALA A 144 -7.50 -25.25 -0.09
N LYS A 145 -7.04 -25.08 -1.34
CA LYS A 145 -7.54 -25.84 -2.49
C LYS A 145 -7.19 -27.32 -2.40
N GLU A 146 -5.95 -27.64 -2.01
CA GLU A 146 -5.47 -29.02 -1.86
C GLU A 146 -6.23 -29.76 -0.76
N LEU A 147 -6.47 -29.13 0.39
CA LEU A 147 -7.28 -29.71 1.46
C LEU A 147 -8.72 -29.96 0.99
N LYS A 148 -9.30 -29.03 0.24
CA LYS A 148 -10.65 -29.18 -0.32
C LYS A 148 -10.73 -30.32 -1.34
N SER A 149 -9.71 -30.52 -2.17
CA SER A 149 -9.70 -31.65 -3.11
C SER A 149 -9.57 -32.99 -2.38
N LYS A 150 -8.71 -33.05 -1.35
CA LYS A 150 -8.57 -34.24 -0.48
C LYS A 150 -9.87 -34.58 0.26
N GLU A 151 -10.56 -33.57 0.78
CA GLU A 151 -11.87 -33.74 1.41
C GLU A 151 -12.91 -34.33 0.45
N ASN A 152 -12.99 -33.81 -0.79
CA ASN A 152 -13.89 -34.34 -1.81
C ASN A 152 -13.54 -35.79 -2.21
N GLU A 153 -12.25 -36.11 -2.32
CA GLU A 153 -11.79 -37.48 -2.63
C GLU A 153 -12.14 -38.46 -1.51
N LEU A 154 -11.94 -38.07 -0.25
CA LEU A 154 -12.32 -38.87 0.91
C LEU A 154 -13.83 -39.05 0.99
N GLN A 155 -14.61 -38.01 0.71
CA GLN A 155 -16.06 -38.08 0.65
C GLN A 155 -16.53 -39.09 -0.41
N ALA A 156 -15.95 -39.07 -1.61
CA ALA A 156 -16.26 -40.03 -2.66
C ALA A 156 -15.90 -41.48 -2.26
N LYS A 157 -14.75 -41.68 -1.60
CA LYS A 157 -14.34 -42.99 -1.06
C LYS A 157 -15.30 -43.49 0.02
N ILE A 158 -15.74 -42.62 0.93
CA ILE A 158 -16.73 -42.94 1.96
C ILE A 158 -18.03 -43.41 1.31
N GLU A 159 -18.54 -42.69 0.30
CA GLU A 159 -19.75 -43.07 -0.43
C GLU A 159 -19.59 -44.40 -1.17
N GLN A 160 -18.43 -44.64 -1.78
CA GLN A 160 -18.13 -45.90 -2.45
C GLN A 160 -18.08 -47.08 -1.46
N HIS A 161 -17.42 -46.92 -0.31
CA HIS A 161 -17.36 -47.94 0.74
C HIS A 161 -18.74 -48.20 1.37
N GLN A 162 -19.57 -47.17 1.55
CA GLN A 162 -20.95 -47.34 2.01
C GLN A 162 -21.77 -48.19 1.03
N LYS A 163 -21.67 -47.92 -0.27
CA LYS A 163 -22.32 -48.74 -1.30
C LYS A 163 -21.77 -50.17 -1.30
N HIS A 164 -20.47 -50.34 -1.10
CA HIS A 164 -19.86 -51.67 -1.01
C HIS A 164 -20.41 -52.46 0.17
N ILE A 165 -20.51 -51.87 1.37
CA ILE A 165 -21.10 -52.50 2.55
C ILE A 165 -22.56 -52.88 2.31
N GLN A 166 -23.37 -52.00 1.70
CA GLN A 166 -24.76 -52.31 1.35
C GLN A 166 -24.86 -53.51 0.37
N ASN A 167 -23.99 -53.56 -0.63
CA ASN A 167 -23.95 -54.67 -1.58
C ASN A 167 -23.49 -55.98 -0.92
N LEU A 168 -22.54 -55.92 0.02
CA LEU A 168 -22.11 -57.07 0.81
C LEU A 168 -23.25 -57.60 1.68
N GLU A 169 -23.96 -56.73 2.39
CA GLU A 169 -25.10 -57.10 3.23
C GLU A 169 -26.21 -57.77 2.39
N LEU A 170 -26.55 -57.18 1.24
CA LEU A 170 -27.52 -57.76 0.31
C LEU A 170 -27.05 -59.13 -0.24
N GLY A 171 -25.76 -59.26 -0.52
CA GLY A 171 -25.15 -60.52 -0.95
C GLY A 171 -25.23 -61.60 0.13
N HIS A 172 -24.93 -61.24 1.37
CA HIS A 172 -25.04 -62.13 2.53
C HIS A 172 -26.49 -62.59 2.76
N GLU A 173 -27.47 -61.69 2.63
CA GLU A 173 -28.89 -62.05 2.72
C GLU A 173 -29.32 -63.04 1.64
N ARG A 174 -28.85 -62.85 0.40
CA ARG A 174 -29.15 -63.77 -0.72
C ARG A 174 -28.53 -65.14 -0.49
N ALA A 175 -27.25 -65.18 -0.15
CA ALA A 175 -26.54 -66.43 0.13
C ALA A 175 -27.16 -67.19 1.32
N LEU A 176 -27.62 -66.47 2.37
CA LEU A 176 -28.35 -67.10 3.47
C LEU A 176 -29.68 -67.71 3.02
N LYS A 177 -30.45 -67.02 2.16
CA LYS A 177 -31.70 -67.56 1.60
C LYS A 177 -31.45 -68.79 0.73
N GLU A 178 -30.44 -68.76 -0.12
CA GLU A 178 -30.04 -69.90 -0.95
C GLU A 178 -29.63 -71.09 -0.09
N LEU A 179 -28.81 -70.86 0.94
CA LEU A 179 -28.43 -71.89 1.92
C LEU A 179 -29.66 -72.52 2.57
N THR A 180 -30.61 -71.72 3.04
CA THR A 180 -31.86 -72.23 3.63
C THR A 180 -32.63 -73.10 2.63
N GLN A 181 -32.79 -72.65 1.39
CA GLN A 181 -33.49 -73.41 0.34
C GLN A 181 -32.79 -74.73 -0.01
N GLU A 182 -31.45 -74.75 -0.05
CA GLU A 182 -30.70 -75.98 -0.31
C GLU A 182 -30.92 -77.03 0.79
N PHE A 183 -30.92 -76.62 2.05
CA PHE A 183 -31.15 -77.53 3.16
C PHE A 183 -32.61 -78.01 3.24
N GLU A 184 -33.57 -77.15 2.88
CA GLU A 184 -34.97 -77.55 2.74
C GLU A 184 -35.16 -78.64 1.66
N LYS A 185 -34.48 -78.50 0.51
CA LYS A 185 -34.48 -79.52 -0.56
C LYS A 185 -33.86 -80.85 -0.14
N ARG A 186 -32.95 -80.85 0.85
CA ARG A 186 -32.31 -82.06 1.38
C ARG A 186 -33.20 -82.85 2.35
N LEU A 187 -34.26 -82.23 2.90
CA LEU A 187 -35.21 -82.94 3.75
C LEU A 187 -35.97 -84.00 2.94
N SER A 188 -36.13 -85.20 3.51
CA SER A 188 -36.81 -86.31 2.80
C SER A 188 -37.75 -87.05 3.73
N LEU A 189 -39.04 -87.06 3.42
CA LEU A 189 -40.05 -87.79 4.20
C LEU A 189 -39.76 -89.29 4.23
N TRP A 190 -39.43 -89.88 3.07
CA TRP A 190 -39.16 -91.32 2.94
C TRP A 190 -37.92 -91.77 3.71
N LYS A 191 -36.78 -91.07 3.55
CA LYS A 191 -35.55 -91.39 4.29
C LYS A 191 -35.73 -91.15 5.79
N ASN A 192 -36.53 -90.17 6.16
CA ASN A 192 -36.80 -89.86 7.56
C ASN A 192 -37.65 -90.94 8.25
N ILE A 193 -38.64 -91.50 7.55
CA ILE A 193 -39.44 -92.62 8.06
C ILE A 193 -38.55 -93.86 8.24
N LEU A 194 -37.73 -94.21 7.22
CA LEU A 194 -36.81 -95.37 7.28
C LEU A 194 -35.76 -95.29 8.39
N THR A 195 -35.39 -94.07 8.81
CA THR A 195 -34.36 -93.84 9.82
C THR A 195 -34.92 -93.45 11.20
N PHE A 196 -36.23 -93.64 11.42
CA PHE A 196 -36.91 -93.26 12.65
C PHE A 196 -36.67 -91.79 13.06
N GLY A 197 -36.69 -90.87 12.08
CA GLY A 197 -36.50 -89.44 12.32
C GLY A 197 -35.06 -88.93 12.31
N LYS A 198 -34.07 -89.84 12.34
CA LYS A 198 -32.65 -89.45 12.48
C LYS A 198 -32.09 -88.72 11.27
N TYR A 199 -32.56 -89.03 10.05
CA TYR A 199 -32.07 -88.38 8.83
C TYR A 199 -32.36 -86.86 8.81
N ASN A 200 -33.61 -86.44 9.02
CA ASN A 200 -33.92 -85.01 9.01
C ASN A 200 -33.35 -84.29 10.24
N ALA A 201 -33.18 -84.99 11.37
CA ALA A 201 -32.51 -84.42 12.54
C ALA A 201 -31.05 -84.04 12.22
N LYS A 202 -30.31 -84.94 11.55
CA LYS A 202 -28.93 -84.67 11.11
C LYS A 202 -28.85 -83.54 10.08
N VAL A 203 -29.75 -83.51 9.09
CA VAL A 203 -29.80 -82.42 8.09
C VAL A 203 -30.04 -81.05 8.75
N ARG A 204 -30.87 -81.00 9.81
CA ARG A 204 -31.09 -79.76 10.59
C ARG A 204 -29.87 -79.38 11.43
N GLU A 205 -29.18 -80.34 12.02
CA GLU A 205 -27.94 -80.10 12.77
C GLU A 205 -26.83 -79.54 11.85
N ASP A 206 -26.62 -80.17 10.69
CA ASP A 206 -25.69 -79.70 9.65
C ASP A 206 -26.06 -78.28 9.18
N TYR A 207 -27.35 -77.99 9.00
CA TYR A 207 -27.82 -76.64 8.67
C TYR A 207 -27.47 -75.61 9.75
N GLN A 208 -27.70 -75.92 11.03
CA GLN A 208 -27.37 -74.98 12.11
C GLN A 208 -25.87 -74.74 12.19
N LEU A 209 -25.06 -75.78 12.05
CA LEU A 209 -23.60 -75.66 12.05
C LEU A 209 -23.11 -74.81 10.88
N THR A 210 -23.60 -75.05 9.67
CA THR A 210 -23.24 -74.30 8.47
C THR A 210 -23.74 -72.85 8.53
N LYS A 211 -24.97 -72.63 9.02
CA LYS A 211 -25.54 -71.30 9.21
C LYS A 211 -24.74 -70.49 10.23
N ASN A 212 -24.36 -71.10 11.36
CA ASN A 212 -23.57 -70.41 12.38
C ASN A 212 -22.17 -70.05 11.85
N ALA A 213 -21.51 -70.96 11.14
CA ALA A 213 -20.22 -70.67 10.51
C ALA A 213 -20.32 -69.55 9.46
N PHE A 214 -21.38 -69.57 8.65
CA PHE A 214 -21.66 -68.51 7.68
C PHE A 214 -21.88 -67.16 8.37
N LEU A 215 -22.73 -67.09 9.40
CA LEU A 215 -23.00 -65.86 10.14
C LEU A 215 -21.74 -65.25 10.76
N ILE A 216 -20.88 -66.09 11.36
CA ILE A 216 -19.59 -65.66 11.92
C ILE A 216 -18.72 -65.02 10.83
N SER A 217 -18.57 -65.69 9.69
CA SER A 217 -17.76 -65.18 8.57
C SER A 217 -18.31 -63.86 7.99
N THR A 218 -19.64 -63.75 7.86
CA THR A 218 -20.28 -62.51 7.38
C THR A 218 -20.14 -61.37 8.38
N ASP A 219 -20.24 -61.65 9.69
CA ASP A 219 -20.05 -60.66 10.74
C ASP A 219 -18.59 -60.17 10.78
N GLU A 220 -17.62 -61.05 10.57
CA GLU A 220 -16.20 -60.68 10.45
C GLU A 220 -15.96 -59.77 9.24
N SER A 221 -16.45 -60.15 8.06
CA SER A 221 -16.32 -59.35 6.84
C SER A 221 -16.98 -57.97 6.99
N ARG A 222 -18.15 -57.91 7.63
CA ARG A 222 -18.86 -56.66 7.93
C ARG A 222 -18.09 -55.78 8.92
N ARG A 223 -17.49 -56.38 9.95
CA ARG A 223 -16.67 -55.66 10.93
C ARG A 223 -15.42 -55.06 10.28
N GLU A 224 -14.76 -55.78 9.40
CA GLU A 224 -13.59 -55.28 8.67
C GLU A 224 -13.96 -54.10 7.76
N ALA A 225 -15.01 -54.25 6.94
CA ALA A 225 -15.47 -53.16 6.08
C ALA A 225 -15.91 -51.91 6.88
N ASN A 226 -16.55 -52.11 8.04
CA ASN A 226 -16.93 -51.00 8.92
C ASN A 226 -15.71 -50.31 9.57
N LYS A 227 -14.66 -51.05 9.95
CA LYS A 227 -13.42 -50.46 10.47
C LYS A 227 -12.76 -49.56 9.44
N GLU A 228 -12.69 -50.00 8.18
CA GLU A 228 -12.15 -49.19 7.09
C GLU A 228 -12.98 -47.93 6.85
N LEU A 229 -14.31 -48.05 6.90
CA LEU A 229 -15.21 -46.90 6.78
C LEU A 229 -15.02 -45.90 7.93
N GLU A 230 -14.87 -46.37 9.17
CA GLU A 230 -14.58 -45.51 10.32
C GLU A 230 -13.25 -44.80 10.18
N TYR A 231 -12.21 -45.49 9.72
CA TYR A 231 -10.91 -44.89 9.44
C TYR A 231 -11.01 -43.79 8.38
N LEU A 232 -11.71 -44.03 7.27
CA LEU A 232 -11.94 -43.03 6.23
C LEU A 232 -12.71 -41.80 6.75
N LYS A 233 -13.75 -42.04 7.57
CA LYS A 233 -14.50 -40.96 8.23
C LYS A 233 -13.62 -40.15 9.17
N PHE A 234 -12.73 -40.80 9.93
CA PHE A 234 -11.78 -40.13 10.81
C PHE A 234 -10.83 -39.22 10.03
N GLU A 235 -10.21 -39.72 8.97
CA GLU A 235 -9.33 -38.93 8.10
C GLU A 235 -10.08 -37.75 7.45
N TYR A 236 -11.32 -37.95 7.02
CA TYR A 236 -12.17 -36.88 6.49
C TYR A 236 -12.39 -35.76 7.52
N HIS A 237 -12.74 -36.11 8.77
CA HIS A 237 -12.96 -35.11 9.81
C HIS A 237 -11.68 -34.33 10.13
N LYS A 238 -10.53 -35.02 10.20
CA LYS A 238 -9.23 -34.39 10.40
C LYS A 238 -8.91 -33.37 9.31
N VAL A 239 -9.03 -33.75 8.04
CA VAL A 239 -8.77 -32.85 6.90
C VAL A 239 -9.73 -31.66 6.89
N LYS A 240 -11.01 -31.91 7.21
CA LYS A 240 -12.03 -30.87 7.30
C LYS A 240 -11.72 -29.87 8.43
N ASP A 241 -11.33 -30.35 9.60
CA ASP A 241 -10.95 -29.51 10.74
C ASP A 241 -9.70 -28.69 10.43
N GLU A 242 -8.69 -29.27 9.78
CA GLU A 242 -7.50 -28.55 9.31
C GLU A 242 -7.86 -27.43 8.34
N ARG A 243 -8.74 -27.70 7.37
CA ARG A 243 -9.25 -26.69 6.42
C ARG A 243 -9.99 -25.55 7.14
N ASP A 244 -10.88 -25.88 8.07
CA ASP A 244 -11.69 -24.90 8.79
C ASP A 244 -10.83 -24.05 9.73
N ASN A 245 -9.84 -24.64 10.40
CA ASN A 245 -8.83 -23.93 11.17
C ASN A 245 -8.00 -22.98 10.31
N LEU A 246 -7.54 -23.43 9.14
CA LEU A 246 -6.78 -22.57 8.23
C LEU A 246 -7.62 -21.40 7.72
N LYS A 247 -8.89 -21.64 7.40
CA LYS A 247 -9.83 -20.60 6.96
C LYS A 247 -10.12 -19.56 8.05
N THR A 248 -10.36 -20.01 9.28
CA THR A 248 -10.61 -19.12 10.43
C THR A 248 -9.38 -18.27 10.76
N LEU A 249 -8.18 -18.85 10.76
CA LEU A 249 -6.93 -18.11 10.93
C LEU A 249 -6.73 -17.06 9.84
N PHE A 250 -7.00 -17.41 8.57
CA PHE A 250 -6.89 -16.48 7.46
C PHE A 250 -7.84 -15.27 7.61
N GLU A 251 -9.12 -15.51 7.92
CA GLU A 251 -10.09 -14.43 8.15
C GLU A 251 -9.74 -13.56 9.36
N ALA A 252 -9.20 -14.15 10.44
CA ALA A 252 -8.73 -13.41 11.59
C ALA A 252 -7.55 -12.49 11.24
N HIS A 253 -6.59 -12.99 10.44
CA HIS A 253 -5.46 -12.18 9.95
C HIS A 253 -5.92 -11.06 9.02
N LYS A 254 -6.84 -11.36 8.09
CA LYS A 254 -7.44 -10.35 7.20
C LYS A 254 -8.13 -9.24 8.00
N THR A 255 -8.90 -9.60 9.02
CA THR A 255 -9.58 -8.64 9.89
C THR A 255 -8.58 -7.77 10.65
N LYS A 256 -7.49 -8.35 11.17
CA LYS A 256 -6.40 -7.59 11.84
C LYS A 256 -5.74 -6.61 10.87
N ASN A 257 -5.46 -7.01 9.63
CA ASN A 257 -4.88 -6.13 8.63
C ASN A 257 -5.79 -4.95 8.30
N VAL A 258 -7.10 -5.18 8.11
CA VAL A 258 -8.07 -4.08 7.88
C VAL A 258 -8.09 -3.10 9.06
N LYS A 259 -8.05 -3.60 10.30
CA LYS A 259 -7.96 -2.74 11.49
C LYS A 259 -6.68 -1.91 11.52
N LEU A 260 -5.53 -2.51 11.19
CA LEU A 260 -4.25 -1.80 11.12
C LEU A 260 -4.25 -0.73 10.03
N GLU A 261 -4.78 -1.03 8.84
CA GLU A 261 -4.94 -0.04 7.76
C GLU A 261 -5.84 1.12 8.18
N THR A 262 -6.92 0.83 8.91
CA THR A 262 -7.83 1.85 9.43
C THR A 262 -7.11 2.75 10.44
N ARG A 263 -6.38 2.16 11.40
CA ARG A 263 -5.58 2.93 12.37
C ARG A 263 -4.49 3.75 11.69
N LEU A 264 -3.82 3.22 10.66
CA LEU A 264 -2.84 3.97 9.88
C LEU A 264 -3.47 5.19 9.19
N LYS A 265 -4.68 5.04 8.63
CA LYS A 265 -5.44 6.16 8.05
C LYS A 265 -5.83 7.19 9.10
N GLU A 266 -6.27 6.77 10.28
CA GLU A 266 -6.61 7.66 11.39
C GLU A 266 -5.40 8.44 11.90
N ILE A 267 -4.27 7.75 12.10
CA ILE A 267 -2.99 8.39 12.46
C ILE A 267 -2.59 9.40 11.39
N GLY A 268 -2.68 9.03 10.11
CA GLY A 268 -2.41 9.95 9.01
C GLY A 268 -3.27 11.22 9.05
N LYS A 269 -4.58 11.09 9.30
CA LYS A 269 -5.49 12.23 9.45
C LYS A 269 -5.18 13.06 10.71
N TRP A 270 -4.83 12.41 11.81
CA TRP A 270 -4.44 13.09 13.04
C TRP A 270 -3.16 13.90 12.83
N CYS A 271 -2.16 13.32 12.17
CA CYS A 271 -0.92 14.00 11.80
C CYS A 271 -1.21 15.24 10.95
N GLU A 272 -2.07 15.12 9.92
CA GLU A 272 -2.46 16.24 9.06
C GLU A 272 -3.10 17.41 9.82
N LYS A 273 -3.87 17.12 10.88
CA LYS A 273 -4.58 18.15 11.65
C LYS A 273 -3.72 18.82 12.72
N ASN A 274 -2.72 18.12 13.27
CA ASN A 274 -2.03 18.54 14.49
C ASN A 274 -0.54 18.86 14.30
N LEU A 275 0.07 18.49 13.18
CA LEU A 275 1.49 18.73 12.91
C LEU A 275 1.69 19.86 11.90
N SER A 276 2.79 20.61 12.04
CA SER A 276 3.18 21.61 11.03
C SER A 276 3.59 20.94 9.71
N VAL A 277 3.63 21.69 8.61
CA VAL A 277 4.09 21.17 7.32
C VAL A 277 5.53 20.68 7.41
N GLU A 278 6.40 21.34 8.18
CA GLU A 278 7.77 20.87 8.41
C GLU A 278 7.80 19.54 9.19
N GLN A 279 6.98 19.39 10.23
CA GLN A 279 6.88 18.14 10.99
C GLN A 279 6.25 17.00 10.17
N LEU A 280 5.31 17.32 9.29
CA LEU A 280 4.72 16.36 8.35
C LEU A 280 5.71 15.91 7.29
N LYS A 281 6.68 16.74 6.89
CA LYS A 281 7.74 16.34 5.96
C LYS A 281 8.66 15.27 6.53
N GLU A 282 8.93 15.30 7.84
CA GLU A 282 9.76 14.28 8.51
C GLU A 282 9.06 12.91 8.58
N ILE A 283 7.74 12.89 8.72
CA ILE A 283 6.98 11.65 8.96
C ILE A 283 6.33 11.11 7.66
N PHE A 284 5.87 12.00 6.77
CA PHE A 284 5.18 11.68 5.52
C PHE A 284 5.57 12.63 4.38
N PRO A 285 6.79 12.54 3.83
CA PRO A 285 7.36 13.52 2.90
C PRO A 285 6.51 13.73 1.63
N LEU A 286 6.08 12.66 0.97
CA LEU A 286 5.23 12.74 -0.23
C LEU A 286 3.87 13.38 0.04
N LYS A 287 3.32 13.17 1.24
CA LYS A 287 2.01 13.69 1.63
C LYS A 287 2.11 15.17 2.00
N ALA A 288 3.19 15.57 2.67
CA ALA A 288 3.49 16.94 3.00
C ALA A 288 3.72 17.80 1.74
N GLU A 289 4.45 17.29 0.73
CA GLU A 289 4.62 17.99 -0.55
C GLU A 289 3.29 18.29 -1.25
N ARG A 290 2.32 17.37 -1.17
CA ARG A 290 1.00 17.57 -1.77
C ARG A 290 0.21 18.67 -1.05
N ILE A 291 0.20 18.65 0.28
CA ILE A 291 -0.45 19.69 1.10
C ILE A 291 0.20 21.06 0.85
N GLU A 292 1.52 21.10 0.74
CA GLU A 292 2.28 22.32 0.48
C GLU A 292 1.99 22.90 -0.91
N LYS A 293 1.81 22.03 -1.93
CA LYS A 293 1.29 22.43 -3.25
C LYS A 293 -0.12 23.01 -3.15
N GLU A 294 -1.04 22.33 -2.47
CA GLU A 294 -2.43 22.78 -2.30
C GLU A 294 -2.49 24.16 -1.60
N LEU A 295 -1.72 24.36 -0.54
CA LEU A 295 -1.60 25.66 0.16
C LEU A 295 -1.03 26.75 -0.74
N LYS A 296 -0.03 26.42 -1.57
CA LYS A 296 0.56 27.38 -2.52
C LYS A 296 -0.45 27.80 -3.60
N TYR A 297 -1.28 26.88 -4.08
CA TYR A 297 -2.38 27.17 -4.99
C TYR A 297 -3.48 28.01 -4.35
N GLN A 298 -3.88 27.71 -3.10
CA GLN A 298 -4.86 28.51 -2.36
C GLN A 298 -4.40 29.94 -2.14
N ARG A 299 -3.15 30.15 -1.69
CA ARG A 299 -2.57 31.50 -1.54
C ARG A 299 -2.53 32.26 -2.87
N ALA A 300 -2.17 31.59 -3.97
CA ALA A 300 -2.17 32.21 -5.30
C ALA A 300 -3.60 32.60 -5.75
N PHE A 301 -4.60 31.78 -5.42
CA PHE A 301 -6.01 32.05 -5.71
C PHE A 301 -6.58 33.20 -4.85
N GLU A 302 -6.31 33.22 -3.55
CA GLU A 302 -6.73 34.30 -2.64
C GLU A 302 -6.11 35.65 -3.05
N ASN A 303 -4.82 35.66 -3.39
CA ASN A 303 -4.14 36.86 -3.92
C ASN A 303 -4.78 37.36 -5.23
N SER A 304 -5.26 36.46 -6.09
CA SER A 304 -5.97 36.84 -7.31
C SER A 304 -7.34 37.48 -7.03
N PHE A 305 -8.03 37.05 -5.97
CA PHE A 305 -9.30 37.61 -5.54
C PHE A 305 -9.14 38.96 -4.85
N GLU A 306 -8.12 39.15 -4.02
CA GLU A 306 -7.80 40.45 -3.41
C GLU A 306 -7.43 41.50 -4.48
N GLN A 307 -6.68 41.11 -5.51
CA GLN A 307 -6.38 41.99 -6.66
C GLN A 307 -7.64 42.36 -7.48
N THR A 308 -8.68 41.53 -7.51
CA THR A 308 -9.95 41.86 -8.17
C THR A 308 -10.89 42.72 -7.32
N LYS A 309 -10.86 42.58 -5.99
CA LYS A 309 -11.61 43.48 -5.07
C LYS A 309 -11.03 44.89 -5.05
N THR A 310 -9.70 45.03 -5.01
CA THR A 310 -9.03 46.33 -5.13
C THR A 310 -9.34 47.01 -6.48
N LYS A 311 -9.27 46.27 -7.59
CA LYS A 311 -9.67 46.81 -8.92
C LYS A 311 -11.15 47.17 -9.06
N ARG A 312 -12.07 46.59 -8.26
CA ARG A 312 -13.50 46.96 -8.25
C ARG A 312 -13.77 48.19 -7.39
N ASN A 313 -13.06 48.38 -6.28
CA ASN A 313 -13.20 49.58 -5.45
C ASN A 313 -12.63 50.83 -6.15
N ASP A 314 -11.60 50.68 -6.99
CA ASP A 314 -11.04 51.79 -7.77
C ASP A 314 -11.87 52.21 -8.99
N ARG A 315 -12.95 51.47 -9.32
CA ARG A 315 -13.92 51.85 -10.37
C ARG A 315 -15.19 52.51 -9.82
N GLY A 316 -15.17 52.89 -8.54
CA GLY A 316 -16.32 53.44 -7.83
C GLY A 316 -16.22 54.93 -7.51
N PHE A 317 -15.62 55.78 -8.34
CA PHE A 317 -15.87 57.23 -8.27
C PHE A 317 -15.83 57.86 -9.66
N GLY A 318 -17.01 58.24 -10.13
CA GLY A 318 -17.19 58.89 -11.43
C GLY A 318 -18.63 59.30 -11.67
N PHE A 319 -19.27 59.98 -10.70
CA PHE A 319 -20.42 60.83 -11.00
C PHE A 319 -20.09 62.27 -10.61
N SER A 320 -19.83 63.02 -11.68
CA SER A 320 -19.76 64.47 -11.76
C SER A 320 -21.18 65.04 -11.70
N ARG A 321 -21.44 65.92 -10.73
CA ARG A 321 -21.90 67.30 -10.92
C ARG A 321 -22.04 68.01 -9.59
#